data_AF-A0A377XAI4-F1
#
_entry.id   AF-A0A377XAI4-F1
#
_cell.length_a   1.000
_cell.length_b   1.000
_cell.length_c   1.000
_cell.angle_alpha   90.00
_cell.angle_beta   90.00
_cell.angle_gamma   90.00
#
_symmetry.space_group_name_H-M   'P 1'
#
loop_
_entity.id
_entity.type
_entity.pdbx_description
1 polymer ?
#
loop_
_entity_poly.entity_id
_entity_poly.type
_entity_poly.pdbx_seq_one_letter_code
_entity_poly.pdbx_strand_id
1 'polypeptide(L)' 'MWSVLKNHQIDLIVLDIMMPGEDGLTLCRQLRANPQQDIPVLMLTARTDDSDRILGLEMGG' A
#
# COMPACT_ATOMS: atom_id res chain seq x y z
N MET A 1 7.92 -2.67 -11.20
CA MET A 1 7.39 -2.97 -9.85
C MET A 1 7.21 -4.47 -9.62
N TRP A 2 6.23 -5.12 -10.26
CA TRP A 2 5.90 -6.54 -9.99
C TRP A 2 7.06 -7.53 -10.14
N SER A 3 7.95 -7.32 -11.11
CA SER A 3 9.15 -8.15 -11.26
C SER A 3 10.13 -8.01 -10.09
N VAL A 4 10.20 -6.84 -9.44
CA VAL A 4 11.06 -6.63 -8.27
C VAL A 4 10.48 -7.39 -7.08
N LEU A 5 9.16 -7.27 -6.85
CA LEU A 5 8.46 -8.00 -5.79
C LEU A 5 8.59 -9.51 -5.94
N LYS A 6 8.63 -10.04 -7.16
CA LYS A 6 8.76 -11.50 -7.41
C LYS A 6 10.18 -12.03 -7.21
N ASN A 7 11.19 -11.21 -7.50
CA ASN A 7 12.58 -11.68 -7.58
C ASN A 7 13.42 -11.29 -6.36
N HIS A 8 12.87 -10.46 -5.48
CA HIS A 8 13.55 -9.99 -4.28
C HIS A 8 12.69 -10.22 -3.05
N GLN A 9 13.34 -10.56 -1.94
CA GLN A 9 12.70 -10.54 -0.64
C GLN A 9 12.60 -9.07 -0.20
N ILE A 10 11.37 -8.60 0.01
CA ILE A 10 11.08 -7.22 0.38
C ILE A 10 10.42 -7.24 1.76
N ASP A 11 11.02 -6.52 2.70
CA ASP A 11 10.55 -6.47 4.08
C ASP A 11 9.61 -5.28 4.35
N LEU A 12 9.53 -4.30 3.44
CA LEU A 12 8.68 -3.12 3.57
C LEU A 12 8.43 -2.46 2.20
N ILE A 13 7.19 -2.03 1.96
CA ILE A 13 6.83 -1.16 0.84
C ILE A 13 6.43 0.21 1.39
N VAL A 14 7.00 1.27 0.84
CA VAL A 14 6.60 2.65 1.10
C VAL A 14 5.80 3.14 -0.11
N LEU A 15 4.55 3.52 0.11
CA LEU A 15 3.60 3.83 -0.96
C LEU A 15 3.00 5.23 -0.79
N ASP A 16 3.11 6.08 -1.80
CA ASP A 16 2.45 7.39 -1.80
C ASP A 16 0.97 7.24 -2.19
N ILE A 17 0.08 7.89 -1.46
CA ILE A 17 -1.35 7.96 -1.81
C ILE A 17 -1.56 8.91 -3.01
N MET A 18 -0.78 9.98 -3.10
CA MET A 18 -0.93 11.04 -4.09
C MET A 18 -0.06 10.81 -5.33
N MET A 19 -0.05 9.58 -5.85
CA MET A 19 0.68 9.26 -7.08
C MET A 19 -0.06 9.78 -8.33
N PRO A 20 0.65 10.35 -9.32
CA PRO A 20 0.06 10.64 -10.62
C PRO A 20 -0.19 9.35 -11.40
N GLY A 21 -1.41 9.18 -11.90
CA GLY A 21 -1.80 8.07 -12.78
C GLY A 21 -2.42 6.87 -12.05
N GLU A 22 -1.67 6.19 -11.19
CA GLU A 22 -2.17 5.02 -10.44
C GLU A 22 -2.58 5.42 -9.01
N ASP A 23 -3.77 5.04 -8.59
CA ASP A 23 -4.25 5.29 -7.22
C ASP A 23 -3.51 4.38 -6.22
N GLY A 24 -2.76 5.00 -5.31
CA GLY A 24 -2.00 4.29 -4.28
C GLY A 24 -2.86 3.39 -3.39
N LEU A 25 -4.14 3.73 -3.18
CA LEU A 25 -5.05 2.85 -2.43
C LEU A 25 -5.39 1.57 -3.21
N THR A 26 -5.63 1.71 -4.51
CA THR A 26 -5.87 0.58 -5.42
C THR A 26 -4.66 -0.35 -5.48
N LEU A 27 -3.44 0.17 -5.62
CA LEU A 27 -2.21 -0.63 -5.58
C LEU A 27 -2.04 -1.33 -4.22
N CYS A 28 -2.32 -0.64 -3.12
CA CYS A 28 -2.27 -1.22 -1.77
C CYS A 28 -3.22 -2.42 -1.61
N ARG A 29 -4.44 -2.34 -2.16
CA ARG A 29 -5.39 -3.47 -2.16
C ARG A 29 -4.87 -4.66 -2.96
N GLN A 30 -4.28 -4.41 -4.13
CA GLN A 30 -3.69 -5.48 -4.95
C GLN A 30 -2.52 -6.18 -4.26
N LEU A 31 -1.67 -5.42 -3.57
CA LEU A 31 -0.56 -5.97 -2.78
C LEU A 31 -1.07 -6.88 -1.65
N ARG A 32 -2.09 -6.44 -0.90
CA ARG A 32 -2.70 -7.25 0.18
C ARG A 32 -3.48 -8.47 -0.31
N ALA A 33 -4.03 -8.42 -1.52
CA ALA A 33 -4.77 -9.54 -2.10
C ALA A 33 -3.87 -10.73 -2.49
N ASN A 34 -2.54 -10.57 -2.44
CA ASN A 34 -1.60 -11.66 -2.68
C ASN A 34 -1.04 -12.22 -1.35
N PRO A 35 -1.62 -13.30 -0.79
CA PRO A 35 -1.24 -13.85 0.51
C PRO A 35 0.17 -14.46 0.55
N GLN A 36 0.83 -14.65 -0.60
CA GLN A 36 2.23 -15.10 -0.65
C GLN A 36 3.22 -13.98 -0.29
N GLN A 37 2.74 -12.73 -0.20
CA GLN A 37 3.52 -11.53 0.03
C GLN A 37 2.88 -10.72 1.15
N ASP A 38 2.96 -11.22 2.38
CA ASP A 38 2.55 -10.51 3.60
C ASP A 38 3.59 -9.42 3.95
N ILE A 39 3.79 -8.50 3.01
CA ILE A 39 4.78 -7.43 3.10
C ILE A 39 4.07 -6.22 3.71
N PRO A 40 4.57 -5.65 4.81
CA PRO A 40 3.98 -4.46 5.39
C PRO A 40 4.05 -3.28 4.40
N VAL A 41 2.95 -2.52 4.31
CA VAL A 41 2.86 -1.33 3.46
C VAL A 41 2.70 -0.09 4.34
N LEU A 42 3.69 0.80 4.30
CA LEU A 42 3.65 2.12 4.92
C LEU A 42 3.14 3.14 3.90
N MET A 43 1.97 3.71 4.17
CA MET A 43 1.42 4.79 3.33
C MET A 43 2.07 6.13 3.68
N LEU A 44 2.61 6.81 2.68
CA LEU A 44 2.99 8.22 2.74
C LEU A 44 1.77 9.05 2.34
N THR A 45 1.29 9.86 3.28
CA THR A 45 0.24 10.85 3.02
C THR A 45 0.91 12.22 2.92
N ALA A 46 0.88 12.82 1.75
CA ALA A 46 1.31 14.20 1.58
C ALA A 46 0.08 15.10 1.49
N ARG A 47 -0.72 15.25 2.57
CA ARG A 47 -1.57 16.44 2.81
C ARG A 47 -2.02 16.62 4.26
N THR A 48 -2.00 17.89 4.66
CA THR A 48 -2.18 18.51 5.96
C THR A 48 -3.65 18.80 6.30
N ASP A 49 -4.55 17.82 6.19
CA ASP A 49 -5.94 18.05 6.62
C ASP A 49 -6.54 16.81 7.31
N ASP A 50 -7.14 17.05 8.47
CA ASP A 50 -7.27 16.16 9.64
C ASP A 50 -8.26 14.98 9.50
N SER A 51 -8.63 14.54 8.29
CA SER A 51 -9.84 13.72 8.13
C SER A 51 -9.66 12.22 7.86
N ASP A 52 -8.47 11.69 7.54
CA ASP A 52 -8.35 10.29 7.10
C ASP A 52 -7.56 9.37 8.06
N ARG A 53 -7.87 9.42 9.36
CA ARG A 53 -7.21 8.53 10.35
C ARG A 53 -7.83 7.13 10.51
N ILE A 54 -8.92 6.78 9.83
CA ILE A 54 -9.65 5.52 10.11
C ILE A 54 -10.14 4.82 8.84
N LEU A 55 -9.25 4.40 7.93
CA LEU A 55 -9.60 3.48 6.83
C LEU A 55 -8.65 2.28 6.70
N GLY A 56 -7.71 2.12 7.63
CA GLY A 56 -6.68 1.07 7.59
C GLY A 56 -7.02 -0.25 8.29
N LEU A 57 -8.18 -0.37 8.96
CA LEU A 57 -8.46 -1.49 9.88
C LEU A 57 -9.78 -2.26 9.60
N GLU A 58 -10.58 -1.91 8.60
CA GLU A 58 -11.90 -2.56 8.38
C GLU A 58 -11.95 -3.60 7.25
N MET A 59 -10.83 -3.94 6.60
CA MET A 59 -10.79 -4.96 5.54
C MET A 59 -9.97 -6.19 5.94
N GLY A 60 -10.39 -6.87 7.01
CA GLY A 60 -9.69 -8.05 7.54
C GLY A 60 -10.56 -9.01 8.35
N GLY A 61 -11.80 -9.26 7.89
CA GLY A 61 -12.64 -10.38 8.35
C GLY A 61 -12.65 -11.51 7.33
#